data_AF-A0AAJ3GP91-F1
#
_entry.id   AF-A0AAJ3GP91-F1
#
_cell.length_a   1.000
_cell.length_b   1.000
_cell.length_c   1.000
_cell.angle_alpha   90.00
_cell.angle_beta   90.00
_cell.angle_gamma   90.00
#
_symmetry.space_group_name_H-M   'P 1'
#
loop_
_entity.id
_entity.type
_entity.pdbx_description
1 polymer ?
#
loop_
_entity_poly.entity_id
_entity_poly.type
_entity_poly.pdbx_seq_one_letter_code
_entity_poly.pdbx_strand_id
1 'polypeptide(L)'
;MSITRTNTSAPYYAPQPTLDHPSSPVKQDWPSAWPEGDIPAQLTRENYKIKDRNGDGKITIGYRFFDSSDPQDPWHKSSGTLALSDARKKAFRSSIKAWEDVIKVKFTENAKDADAMLVVHGNNGVGGYATMPSDYSGLMSIGIGLGNKNLPLNSSMIHEIGHSLGLGHPVGRHPENNKTHTAMSYNTHFWRPFDEHGSSISDSTATPMMRDITAGQSLYGANDKTRTGDTTYGFNSNADRDYYRLNSPDDLTAICVWDNGGNDTLDFSGYRQDQKIDLNAEQLSNVGGRKGNVSIAKGVVVENAIGGSGDDELIGNQVSNRLTGGAGADRLHGGGGADTFVYTRVSDSPMESPDILEDFVSGVDKIDLSGLLKNAGIAKPKITSVLTDRAAELDGHKGELALDYDKNFKMHRLILVLDNIGSTLVILSKNPIKPGDLVTGDHSQLPITPPMPDPAPPAYKTYNYDAVSDSPYQNSDLLTNFTTAKDKIDLSNLSKNSQVTLNHVNRYTGRIGDTVLTVNPATNRYYIGIDMTGNRRTDFLVRSTKPITSQDVIGVQFQ
;
A
#
# COMPACT_ATOMS: atom_id res chain seq x y z
N MET A 1 -20.51 60.41 -0.77
CA MET A 1 -19.86 59.81 -1.95
C MET A 1 -19.65 58.33 -1.68
N SER A 2 -20.55 57.50 -2.20
CA SER A 2 -20.33 56.05 -2.33
C SER A 2 -19.32 55.80 -3.44
N ILE A 3 -18.57 54.69 -3.37
CA ILE A 3 -18.46 53.66 -4.42
C ILE A 3 -17.68 52.46 -3.84
N THR A 4 -18.37 51.33 -3.83
CA THR A 4 -17.93 49.95 -3.64
C THR A 4 -17.13 49.48 -4.86
N ARG A 5 -16.12 48.61 -4.68
CA ARG A 5 -15.77 47.61 -5.71
C ARG A 5 -15.26 46.32 -5.06
N THR A 6 -16.04 45.27 -5.27
CA THR A 6 -15.70 43.85 -5.24
C THR A 6 -14.72 43.51 -6.37
N ASN A 7 -13.84 42.52 -6.15
CA ASN A 7 -13.62 41.48 -7.15
C ASN A 7 -13.00 40.22 -6.54
N THR A 8 -13.81 39.17 -6.56
CA THR A 8 -13.46 37.77 -6.51
C THR A 8 -12.58 37.40 -7.71
N SER A 9 -11.48 36.68 -7.49
CA SER A 9 -10.89 35.85 -8.54
C SER A 9 -10.49 34.50 -7.95
N ALA A 10 -11.20 33.47 -8.41
CA ALA A 10 -10.87 32.08 -8.18
C ALA A 10 -9.56 31.73 -8.92
N PRO A 11 -8.70 30.85 -8.37
CA PRO A 11 -7.58 30.36 -9.14
C PRO A 11 -8.08 29.42 -10.25
N TYR A 12 -7.58 29.74 -11.44
CA TYR A 12 -7.81 29.10 -12.72
C TYR A 12 -7.43 27.62 -12.67
N TYR A 13 -8.38 26.70 -12.90
CA TYR A 13 -8.06 25.31 -13.25
C TYR A 13 -7.49 25.29 -14.67
N ALA A 14 -6.19 25.06 -14.79
CA ALA A 14 -5.59 24.73 -16.08
C ALA A 14 -5.94 23.27 -16.44
N PRO A 15 -6.40 22.98 -17.67
CA PRO A 15 -6.69 21.61 -18.09
C PRO A 15 -5.40 20.80 -18.18
N GLN A 16 -5.41 19.61 -17.58
CA GLN A 16 -4.36 18.60 -17.68
C GLN A 16 -4.24 18.14 -19.15
N PRO A 17 -3.05 18.15 -19.78
CA PRO A 17 -2.86 17.48 -21.05
C PRO A 17 -2.86 15.97 -20.84
N THR A 18 -3.67 15.27 -21.64
CA THR A 18 -3.67 13.81 -21.78
C THR A 18 -2.31 13.35 -22.29
N LEU A 19 -1.63 12.49 -21.54
CA LEU A 19 -0.40 11.83 -21.99
C LEU A 19 -0.70 10.37 -22.33
N ASP A 20 -0.62 10.07 -23.62
CA ASP A 20 -0.48 8.73 -24.15
C ASP A 20 0.81 8.08 -23.63
N HIS A 21 0.72 6.80 -23.27
CA HIS A 21 1.87 5.96 -22.93
C HIS A 21 2.74 5.69 -24.17
N PRO A 22 4.07 5.70 -23.98
CA PRO A 22 4.87 4.62 -24.54
C PRO A 22 5.83 4.00 -23.52
N SER A 23 6.00 2.69 -23.70
CA SER A 23 6.83 1.75 -22.96
C SER A 23 8.33 1.90 -23.29
N SER A 24 9.12 2.45 -22.36
CA SER A 24 10.55 2.18 -22.09
C SER A 24 11.12 3.25 -21.14
N PRO A 25 12.14 2.94 -20.32
CA PRO A 25 12.71 3.90 -19.38
C PRO A 25 13.54 4.93 -20.16
N VAL A 26 12.91 6.05 -20.52
CA VAL A 26 13.66 7.24 -20.93
C VAL A 26 14.34 7.76 -19.67
N LYS A 27 15.68 7.73 -19.64
CA LYS A 27 16.45 8.56 -18.71
C LYS A 27 16.02 10.00 -18.92
N GLN A 28 15.14 10.50 -18.06
CA GLN A 28 14.80 11.90 -18.00
C GLN A 28 16.03 12.60 -17.44
N ASP A 29 16.82 13.25 -18.29
CA ASP A 29 17.99 14.03 -17.86
C ASP A 29 17.48 15.28 -17.12
N TRP A 30 17.42 15.21 -15.80
CA TRP A 30 17.08 16.33 -14.93
C TRP A 30 18.26 17.33 -14.89
N PRO A 31 18.01 18.65 -14.84
CA PRO A 31 19.07 19.64 -14.72
C PRO A 31 19.92 19.37 -13.46
N SER A 32 21.24 19.50 -13.58
CA SER A 32 22.22 19.16 -12.54
C SER A 32 22.14 20.04 -11.28
N ALA A 33 21.40 21.15 -11.31
CA ALA A 33 21.06 21.96 -10.15
C ALA A 33 19.80 22.80 -10.41
N TRP A 34 18.90 22.87 -9.42
CA TRP A 34 17.79 23.82 -9.42
C TRP A 34 18.28 25.19 -8.93
N PRO A 35 17.80 26.32 -9.50
CA PRO A 35 18.28 27.66 -9.14
C PRO A 35 18.13 28.04 -7.67
N GLU A 36 17.26 27.35 -6.94
CA GLU A 36 16.91 27.62 -5.54
C GLU A 36 17.53 26.61 -4.54
N GLY A 37 18.44 25.73 -4.99
CA GLY A 37 19.01 24.66 -4.16
C GLY A 37 18.06 23.46 -3.97
N ASP A 38 18.55 22.40 -3.33
CA ASP A 38 17.72 21.24 -2.97
C ASP A 38 16.74 21.59 -1.84
N ILE A 39 15.66 20.80 -1.69
CA ILE A 39 14.63 21.09 -0.67
C ILE A 39 15.22 21.19 0.74
N PRO A 40 16.10 20.28 1.22
CA PRO A 40 16.64 20.39 2.57
C PRO A 40 17.39 21.70 2.83
N ALA A 41 18.19 22.20 1.88
CA ALA A 41 18.84 23.51 2.01
C ALA A 41 17.81 24.65 2.02
N GLN A 42 16.74 24.57 1.23
CA GLN A 42 15.66 25.56 1.29
C GLN A 42 14.96 25.57 2.66
N LEU A 43 14.70 24.40 3.23
CA LEU A 43 14.05 24.28 4.55
C LEU A 43 14.92 24.90 5.65
N THR A 44 16.25 24.87 5.54
CA THR A 44 17.17 25.39 6.58
C THR A 44 17.80 26.74 6.25
N ARG A 45 17.43 27.38 5.13
CA ARG A 45 18.06 28.62 4.61
C ARG A 45 18.14 29.79 5.60
N GLU A 46 17.19 29.86 6.52
CA GLU A 46 17.11 30.96 7.51
C GLU A 46 18.10 30.77 8.67
N ASN A 47 18.75 29.58 8.75
CA ASN A 47 19.75 29.22 9.75
C ASN A 47 19.27 29.39 11.21
N TYR A 48 17.98 29.23 11.44
CA TYR A 48 17.40 29.16 12.78
C TYR A 48 17.59 27.76 13.36
N LYS A 49 18.10 27.66 14.58
CA LYS A 49 18.15 26.41 15.35
C LYS A 49 18.16 26.68 16.83
N ILE A 50 17.68 25.71 17.61
CA ILE A 50 17.84 25.74 19.06
C ILE A 50 19.32 25.55 19.39
N LYS A 51 19.83 26.38 20.30
CA LYS A 51 21.20 26.30 20.82
C LYS A 51 21.17 25.59 22.15
N ASP A 52 22.23 24.84 22.43
CA ASP A 52 22.53 24.35 23.78
C ASP A 52 22.83 25.57 24.66
N ARG A 53 21.84 26.02 25.42
CA ARG A 53 21.91 27.20 26.29
C ARG A 53 22.40 26.84 27.68
N ASN A 54 22.13 25.62 28.13
CA ASN A 54 22.51 25.16 29.46
C ASN A 54 23.94 24.55 29.49
N GLY A 55 24.54 24.29 28.31
CA GLY A 55 25.91 23.81 28.14
C GLY A 55 26.08 22.32 28.44
N ASP A 56 25.02 21.53 28.40
CA ASP A 56 25.03 20.11 28.78
C ASP A 56 25.37 19.15 27.62
N GLY A 57 25.58 19.69 26.42
CA GLY A 57 25.89 18.95 25.20
C GLY A 57 24.69 18.26 24.56
N LYS A 58 23.46 18.59 25.00
CA LYS A 58 22.21 18.08 24.44
C LYS A 58 21.32 19.25 24.06
N ILE A 59 20.30 18.97 23.25
CA ILE A 59 19.25 19.93 22.94
C ILE A 59 17.96 19.43 23.55
N THR A 60 17.47 20.14 24.56
CA THR A 60 16.22 19.84 25.25
C THR A 60 15.22 20.97 25.06
N ILE A 61 14.07 20.64 24.49
CA ILE A 61 12.91 21.53 24.39
C ILE A 61 11.92 21.13 25.47
N GLY A 62 11.76 21.98 26.47
CA GLY A 62 10.63 21.91 27.40
C GLY A 62 9.36 22.26 26.65
N TYR A 63 8.26 21.57 26.89
CA TYR A 63 6.96 21.98 26.36
C TYR A 63 5.89 21.98 27.44
N ARG A 64 4.89 22.85 27.28
CA ARG A 64 3.68 22.85 28.11
C ARG A 64 2.47 23.21 27.28
N PHE A 65 1.30 22.76 27.71
CA PHE A 65 0.04 23.18 27.12
C PHE A 65 -0.43 24.48 27.79
N PHE A 66 -1.02 25.38 26.99
CA PHE A 66 -1.71 26.55 27.51
C PHE A 66 -2.85 26.13 28.46
N ASP A 67 -2.90 26.75 29.63
CA ASP A 67 -3.94 26.54 30.63
C ASP A 67 -4.81 27.80 30.73
N SER A 68 -6.02 27.73 30.17
CA SER A 68 -6.97 28.84 30.24
C SER A 68 -7.50 29.11 31.65
N SER A 69 -7.26 28.20 32.61
CA SER A 69 -7.67 28.37 34.01
C SER A 69 -6.61 29.03 34.87
N ASP A 70 -5.36 29.15 34.40
CA ASP A 70 -4.28 29.83 35.10
C ASP A 70 -4.20 31.32 34.68
N PRO A 71 -4.58 32.27 35.54
CA PRO A 71 -4.51 33.70 35.23
C PRO A 71 -3.08 34.23 35.06
N GLN A 72 -2.08 33.46 35.49
CA GLN A 72 -0.66 33.79 35.36
C GLN A 72 -0.04 33.27 34.06
N ASP A 73 -0.76 32.44 33.28
CA ASP A 73 -0.27 32.03 31.96
C ASP A 73 -0.09 33.28 31.07
N PRO A 74 1.10 33.52 30.50
CA PRO A 74 1.35 34.71 29.69
C PRO A 74 0.39 34.87 28.49
N TRP A 75 -0.25 33.78 28.05
CA TRP A 75 -1.24 33.80 26.96
C TRP A 75 -2.70 33.90 27.44
N HIS A 76 -2.97 33.97 28.74
CA HIS A 76 -4.34 34.00 29.28
C HIS A 76 -5.16 35.19 28.75
N LYS A 77 -4.52 36.34 28.47
CA LYS A 77 -5.20 37.54 27.94
C LYS A 77 -5.19 37.62 26.41
N SER A 78 -4.60 36.64 25.73
CA SER A 78 -4.45 36.63 24.27
C SER A 78 -5.76 36.22 23.60
N SER A 79 -6.40 37.16 22.89
CA SER A 79 -7.62 36.89 22.13
C SER A 79 -7.40 35.76 21.11
N GLY A 80 -8.32 34.79 21.06
CA GLY A 80 -8.28 33.66 20.12
C GLY A 80 -7.34 32.51 20.50
N THR A 81 -6.71 32.55 21.68
CA THR A 81 -5.94 31.42 22.23
C THR A 81 -6.84 30.46 22.99
N LEU A 82 -6.79 29.17 22.67
CA LEU A 82 -7.68 28.15 23.24
C LEU A 82 -6.90 27.01 23.88
N ALA A 83 -7.45 26.41 24.94
CA ALA A 83 -6.91 25.16 25.49
C ALA A 83 -7.13 24.00 24.50
N LEU A 84 -6.16 23.08 24.42
CA LEU A 84 -6.32 21.86 23.64
C LEU A 84 -7.10 20.80 24.42
N SER A 85 -7.92 20.01 23.72
CA SER A 85 -8.52 18.79 24.27
C SER A 85 -7.46 17.71 24.54
N ASP A 86 -7.77 16.75 25.41
CA ASP A 86 -6.81 15.68 25.75
C ASP A 86 -6.43 14.81 24.54
N ALA A 87 -7.35 14.58 23.61
CA ALA A 87 -7.06 13.91 22.35
C ALA A 87 -6.01 14.67 21.51
N ARG A 88 -6.10 16.01 21.48
CA ARG A 88 -5.11 16.86 20.78
C ARG A 88 -3.79 16.95 21.52
N LYS A 89 -3.79 16.94 22.86
CA LYS A 89 -2.56 16.82 23.66
C LYS A 89 -1.87 15.47 23.38
N LYS A 90 -2.61 14.37 23.33
CA LYS A 90 -2.08 13.04 22.96
C LYS A 90 -1.50 13.05 21.53
N ALA A 91 -2.22 13.61 20.56
CA ALA A 91 -1.75 13.77 19.19
C ALA A 91 -0.45 14.59 19.09
N PHE A 92 -0.36 15.68 19.85
CA PHE A 92 0.86 16.50 19.92
C PHE A 92 2.03 15.70 20.48
N ARG A 93 1.82 14.96 21.58
CA ARG A 93 2.82 14.06 22.17
C ARG A 93 3.29 12.99 21.17
N SER A 94 2.40 12.44 20.36
CA SER A 94 2.76 11.51 19.29
C SER A 94 3.59 12.19 18.20
N SER A 95 3.24 13.43 17.83
CA SER A 95 3.94 14.22 16.80
C SER A 95 5.36 14.63 17.22
N ILE A 96 5.57 15.00 18.50
CA ILE A 96 6.93 15.26 19.01
C ILE A 96 7.76 13.98 19.04
N LYS A 97 7.16 12.80 19.29
CA LYS A 97 7.87 11.52 19.24
C LYS A 97 8.35 11.21 17.84
N ALA A 98 7.56 11.51 16.80
CA ALA A 98 7.99 11.36 15.42
C ALA A 98 9.22 12.23 15.09
N TRP A 99 9.33 13.42 15.69
CA TRP A 99 10.54 14.24 15.58
C TRP A 99 11.71 13.71 16.44
N GLU A 100 11.48 13.37 17.71
CA GLU A 100 12.51 12.78 18.59
C GLU A 100 13.15 11.52 17.97
N ASP A 101 12.35 10.73 17.26
CA ASP A 101 12.81 9.51 16.62
C ASP A 101 13.89 9.78 15.56
N VAL A 102 13.84 10.93 14.87
CA VAL A 102 14.69 11.20 13.70
C VAL A 102 15.86 12.15 13.96
N ILE A 103 15.81 12.96 15.02
CA ILE A 103 16.84 13.96 15.35
C ILE A 103 17.27 13.89 16.82
N LYS A 104 18.51 14.31 17.14
CA LYS A 104 19.03 14.37 18.53
C LYS A 104 18.48 15.56 19.33
N VAL A 105 17.16 15.72 19.37
CA VAL A 105 16.44 16.69 20.22
C VAL A 105 15.52 15.96 21.17
N LYS A 106 15.53 16.35 22.45
CA LYS A 106 14.65 15.80 23.48
C LYS A 106 13.51 16.76 23.78
N PHE A 107 12.27 16.29 23.73
CA PHE A 107 11.10 17.00 24.19
C PHE A 107 10.68 16.49 25.57
N THR A 108 10.51 17.41 26.52
CA THR A 108 10.16 17.08 27.91
C THR A 108 9.03 17.96 28.41
N GLU A 109 7.92 17.37 28.83
CA GLU A 109 6.77 18.13 29.34
C GLU A 109 7.11 18.82 30.66
N ASN A 110 6.81 20.11 30.76
CA ASN A 110 7.06 20.96 31.93
C ASN A 110 8.51 20.93 32.44
N ALA A 111 9.48 20.78 31.53
CA ALA A 111 10.90 20.81 31.88
C ALA A 111 11.30 22.15 32.51
N LYS A 112 12.12 22.10 33.56
CA LYS A 112 12.63 23.29 34.25
C LYS A 112 14.00 23.74 33.70
N ASP A 113 14.81 22.77 33.27
CA ASP A 113 16.18 22.98 32.79
C ASP A 113 16.27 22.59 31.30
N ALA A 114 15.62 23.37 30.45
CA ALA A 114 15.59 23.15 29.00
C ALA A 114 16.17 24.35 28.25
N ASP A 115 16.69 24.11 27.05
CA ASP A 115 17.28 25.12 26.17
C ASP A 115 16.22 26.05 25.56
N ALA A 116 14.99 25.54 25.44
CA ALA A 116 13.85 26.29 25.00
C ALA A 116 12.57 25.80 25.69
N MET A 117 11.57 26.68 25.76
CA MET A 117 10.23 26.40 26.26
C MET A 117 9.22 26.64 25.15
N LEU A 118 8.47 25.60 24.80
CA LEU A 118 7.45 25.59 23.78
C LEU A 118 6.05 25.60 24.41
N VAL A 119 5.30 26.68 24.19
CA VAL A 119 3.91 26.78 24.66
C VAL A 119 2.95 26.38 23.54
N VAL A 120 2.17 25.34 23.79
CA VAL A 120 1.28 24.72 22.79
C VAL A 120 -0.16 25.06 23.11
N HIS A 121 -0.87 25.62 22.13
CA HIS A 121 -2.25 26.05 22.30
C HIS A 121 -3.08 25.85 21.03
N GLY A 122 -4.40 25.96 21.16
CA GLY A 122 -5.34 26.01 20.05
C GLY A 122 -5.58 27.45 19.55
N ASN A 123 -6.13 27.55 18.34
CA ASN A 123 -6.62 28.80 17.77
C ASN A 123 -7.95 28.57 17.00
N ASN A 124 -8.70 29.65 16.77
CA ASN A 124 -10.02 29.60 16.11
C ASN A 124 -9.98 29.29 14.60
N GLY A 125 -8.80 29.34 13.97
CA GLY A 125 -8.61 29.14 12.53
C GLY A 125 -8.53 27.66 12.14
N VAL A 126 -8.41 27.42 10.83
CA VAL A 126 -8.25 26.08 10.23
C VAL A 126 -6.78 25.67 10.07
N GLY A 127 -5.85 26.62 10.19
CA GLY A 127 -4.39 26.41 10.04
C GLY A 127 -3.63 26.58 11.36
N GLY A 128 -2.39 26.10 11.36
CA GLY A 128 -1.46 26.31 12.46
C GLY A 128 -0.55 27.51 12.23
N TYR A 129 0.20 27.86 13.26
CA TYR A 129 1.38 28.72 13.18
C TYR A 129 2.35 28.37 14.29
N ALA A 130 3.62 28.70 14.09
CA ALA A 130 4.68 28.45 15.05
C ALA A 130 5.72 29.57 15.07
N THR A 131 6.39 29.71 16.20
CA THR A 131 7.55 30.60 16.35
C THR A 131 8.82 29.84 15.97
N MET A 132 9.66 30.43 15.11
CA MET A 132 10.98 29.89 14.79
C MET A 132 11.95 30.06 15.98
N PRO A 133 12.96 29.20 16.14
CA PRO A 133 14.05 29.39 17.10
C PRO A 133 14.68 30.78 17.01
N SER A 134 15.04 31.35 18.16
CA SER A 134 15.72 32.65 18.26
C SER A 134 16.95 32.55 19.14
N ASP A 135 17.97 33.35 18.82
CA ASP A 135 19.16 33.50 19.65
C ASP A 135 18.87 34.23 20.98
N TYR A 136 17.90 35.13 20.97
CA TYR A 136 17.63 36.05 22.07
C TYR A 136 16.66 35.50 23.11
N SER A 137 15.78 34.58 22.71
CA SER A 137 14.73 34.01 23.58
C SER A 137 14.65 32.51 23.41
N GLY A 138 14.54 31.78 24.52
CA GLY A 138 14.18 30.37 24.53
C GLY A 138 12.67 30.13 24.50
N LEU A 139 11.84 31.17 24.63
CA LEU A 139 10.38 31.04 24.65
C LEU A 139 9.81 31.05 23.23
N MET A 140 9.08 29.99 22.88
CA MET A 140 8.44 29.77 21.58
C MET A 140 6.98 29.35 21.77
N SER A 141 6.16 29.45 20.73
CA SER A 141 4.79 28.93 20.74
C SER A 141 4.40 28.21 19.47
N ILE A 142 3.46 27.27 19.60
CA ILE A 142 2.72 26.65 18.50
C ILE A 142 1.23 26.85 18.74
N GLY A 143 0.55 27.45 17.77
CA GLY A 143 -0.89 27.56 17.70
C GLY A 143 -1.46 26.56 16.71
N ILE A 144 -2.32 25.65 17.16
CA ILE A 144 -2.97 24.63 16.32
C ILE A 144 -4.40 25.05 15.96
N GLY A 145 -4.73 25.04 14.68
CA GLY A 145 -6.08 25.35 14.20
C GLY A 145 -7.12 24.33 14.69
N LEU A 146 -8.21 24.83 15.30
CA LEU A 146 -9.32 24.02 15.79
C LEU A 146 -10.57 24.10 14.90
N GLY A 147 -10.58 24.98 13.89
CA GLY A 147 -11.73 25.25 13.03
C GLY A 147 -12.08 24.13 12.05
N ASN A 148 -11.14 23.24 11.73
CA ASN A 148 -11.40 22.08 10.86
C ASN A 148 -11.42 20.78 11.69
N LYS A 149 -12.61 20.20 11.86
CA LYS A 149 -12.83 18.98 12.66
C LYS A 149 -12.59 17.68 11.87
N ASN A 150 -12.44 17.77 10.55
CA ASN A 150 -12.33 16.60 9.66
C ASN A 150 -10.87 16.25 9.31
N LEU A 151 -9.90 17.00 9.82
CA LEU A 151 -8.48 16.69 9.60
C LEU A 151 -7.98 15.66 10.64
N PRO A 152 -7.06 14.77 10.26
CA PRO A 152 -6.31 13.95 11.21
C PRO A 152 -5.68 14.84 12.29
N LEU A 153 -5.72 14.39 13.54
CA LEU A 153 -5.30 15.20 14.68
C LEU A 153 -3.83 15.66 14.59
N ASN A 154 -2.97 14.88 13.95
CA ASN A 154 -1.53 15.15 13.83
C ASN A 154 -1.17 16.06 12.64
N SER A 155 -2.11 16.31 11.74
CA SER A 155 -1.86 16.85 10.39
C SER A 155 -1.06 18.15 10.32
N SER A 156 -1.38 19.10 11.18
CA SER A 156 -0.67 20.38 11.30
C SER A 156 0.46 20.32 12.32
N MET A 157 0.41 19.37 13.25
CA MET A 157 1.35 19.33 14.38
C MET A 157 2.77 19.01 13.92
N ILE A 158 2.95 18.04 13.01
CA ILE A 158 4.26 17.73 12.43
C ILE A 158 4.88 18.98 11.77
N HIS A 159 4.08 19.71 11.00
CA HIS A 159 4.47 20.94 10.31
C HIS A 159 4.89 22.04 11.28
N GLU A 160 4.02 22.38 12.25
CA GLU A 160 4.31 23.45 13.21
C GLU A 160 5.50 23.12 14.12
N ILE A 161 5.68 21.84 14.47
CA ILE A 161 6.89 21.40 15.20
C ILE A 161 8.14 21.61 14.33
N GLY A 162 8.07 21.33 13.02
CA GLY A 162 9.16 21.61 12.08
C GLY A 162 9.59 23.08 12.10
N HIS A 163 8.65 24.02 12.10
CA HIS A 163 8.95 25.45 12.28
C HIS A 163 9.63 25.73 13.64
N SER A 164 9.12 25.16 14.74
CA SER A 164 9.75 25.33 16.06
C SER A 164 11.16 24.73 16.16
N LEU A 165 11.52 23.85 15.22
CA LEU A 165 12.85 23.28 15.07
C LEU A 165 13.73 24.06 14.08
N GLY A 166 13.19 25.09 13.39
CA GLY A 166 13.93 25.96 12.48
C GLY A 166 13.74 25.68 11.00
N LEU A 167 12.79 24.81 10.62
CA LEU A 167 12.50 24.52 9.23
C LEU A 167 11.52 25.56 8.65
N GLY A 168 11.86 26.18 7.53
CA GLY A 168 10.96 27.06 6.76
C GLY A 168 10.14 26.30 5.72
N HIS A 169 9.30 27.02 4.97
CA HIS A 169 8.61 26.42 3.80
C HIS A 169 9.54 26.32 2.60
N PRO A 170 9.43 25.28 1.78
CA PRO A 170 10.07 25.25 0.45
C PRO A 170 9.43 26.28 -0.47
N VAL A 171 10.20 26.74 -1.46
CA VAL A 171 9.76 27.76 -2.44
C VAL A 171 9.90 27.25 -3.88
N GLY A 172 9.36 28.03 -4.83
CA GLY A 172 9.47 27.75 -6.26
C GLY A 172 8.81 26.45 -6.75
N ARG A 173 9.19 26.06 -7.97
CA ARG A 173 8.63 24.91 -8.72
C ARG A 173 9.55 23.68 -8.67
N HIS A 174 10.12 23.38 -7.52
CA HIS A 174 10.90 22.16 -7.35
C HIS A 174 9.97 20.92 -7.36
N PRO A 175 10.32 19.80 -8.03
CA PRO A 175 9.48 18.60 -8.11
C PRO A 175 9.10 18.03 -6.74
N GLU A 176 10.03 18.11 -5.80
CA GLU A 176 9.86 17.64 -4.41
C GLU A 176 9.27 18.70 -3.48
N ASN A 177 8.90 19.89 -3.98
CA ASN A 177 8.13 20.86 -3.20
C ASN A 177 6.66 20.38 -3.14
N ASN A 178 6.41 19.33 -2.36
CA ASN A 178 5.10 18.78 -2.13
C ASN A 178 5.06 17.90 -0.86
N LYS A 179 3.85 17.60 -0.38
CA LYS A 179 3.63 16.83 0.85
C LYS A 179 4.08 15.36 0.82
N THR A 180 4.41 14.78 -0.34
CA THR A 180 4.98 13.42 -0.39
C THR A 180 6.47 13.42 -0.01
N HIS A 181 7.13 14.59 -0.05
CA HIS A 181 8.56 14.72 0.24
C HIS A 181 8.84 15.57 1.48
N THR A 182 7.99 16.54 1.80
CA THR A 182 8.12 17.42 2.98
C THR A 182 6.75 17.83 3.53
N ALA A 183 6.56 17.62 4.83
CA ALA A 183 5.42 18.12 5.59
C ALA A 183 5.35 19.66 5.59
N MET A 184 6.47 20.35 5.31
CA MET A 184 6.55 21.81 5.24
C MET A 184 5.96 22.40 3.95
N SER A 185 5.63 21.59 2.95
CA SER A 185 5.02 22.10 1.71
C SER A 185 3.51 22.36 1.84
N TYR A 186 3.05 23.42 1.19
CA TYR A 186 1.62 23.66 0.94
C TYR A 186 1.09 22.93 -0.29
N ASN A 187 1.95 22.41 -1.17
CA ASN A 187 1.54 21.72 -2.38
C ASN A 187 1.18 20.26 -2.07
N THR A 188 -0.01 19.82 -2.48
CA THR A 188 -0.43 18.42 -2.29
C THR A 188 -0.33 17.67 -3.61
N HIS A 189 0.47 16.60 -3.65
CA HIS A 189 0.59 15.69 -4.80
C HIS A 189 0.09 14.27 -4.53
N PHE A 190 -0.47 14.02 -3.34
CA PHE A 190 -1.17 12.76 -3.10
C PHE A 190 -2.40 12.67 -4.01
N TRP A 191 -2.51 11.57 -4.75
CA TRP A 191 -3.76 11.21 -5.42
C TRP A 191 -4.76 10.80 -4.34
N ARG A 192 -5.92 11.48 -4.27
CA ARG A 192 -6.84 11.37 -3.13
C ARG A 192 -7.99 10.41 -3.45
N PRO A 193 -8.28 9.42 -2.59
CA PRO A 193 -9.58 8.77 -2.63
C PRO A 193 -10.67 9.77 -2.24
N PHE A 194 -11.83 9.61 -2.86
CA PHE A 194 -13.05 10.33 -2.48
C PHE A 194 -13.81 9.50 -1.45
N ASP A 195 -14.41 10.14 -0.46
CA ASP A 195 -15.38 9.49 0.43
C ASP A 195 -16.68 9.15 -0.31
N GLU A 196 -17.61 8.46 0.36
CA GLU A 196 -18.93 8.11 -0.17
C GLU A 196 -19.80 9.32 -0.57
N HIS A 197 -19.37 10.53 -0.23
CA HIS A 197 -19.99 11.79 -0.57
C HIS A 197 -19.21 12.58 -1.63
N GLY A 198 -18.18 11.99 -2.25
CA GLY A 198 -17.38 12.63 -3.29
C GLY A 198 -16.41 13.70 -2.78
N SER A 199 -16.15 13.77 -1.47
CA SER A 199 -15.18 14.69 -0.88
C SER A 199 -13.82 14.03 -0.76
N SER A 200 -12.75 14.76 -1.07
CA SER A 200 -11.40 14.23 -0.88
C SER A 200 -11.11 13.98 0.60
N ILE A 201 -10.63 12.79 0.94
CA ILE A 201 -10.17 12.49 2.29
C ILE A 201 -8.88 13.28 2.58
N SER A 202 -8.74 13.77 3.81
CA SER A 202 -7.59 14.59 4.20
C SER A 202 -6.29 13.78 4.22
N ASP A 203 -5.35 14.16 3.35
CA ASP A 203 -3.98 13.66 3.35
C ASP A 203 -3.11 14.54 4.23
N SER A 204 -2.63 13.99 5.34
CA SER A 204 -1.61 14.64 6.12
C SER A 204 -0.60 13.64 6.60
N THR A 205 0.66 14.03 6.49
CA THR A 205 1.81 13.25 6.87
C THR A 205 1.77 13.04 8.39
N ALA A 206 1.85 11.78 8.82
CA ALA A 206 1.83 11.43 10.23
C ALA A 206 3.23 11.50 10.87
N THR A 207 4.28 11.59 10.04
CA THR A 207 5.69 11.73 10.43
C THR A 207 6.32 12.92 9.70
N PRO A 208 7.51 13.40 10.13
CA PRO A 208 8.40 14.12 9.23
C PRO A 208 8.67 13.27 7.98
N MET A 209 8.69 13.89 6.80
CA MET A 209 8.95 13.21 5.53
C MET A 209 10.44 13.30 5.17
N MET A 210 10.87 12.61 4.10
CA MET A 210 12.28 12.46 3.71
C MET A 210 13.12 13.76 3.78
N ARG A 211 12.57 14.87 3.28
CA ARG A 211 13.28 16.15 3.25
C ARG A 211 13.23 16.88 4.59
N ASP A 212 12.18 16.67 5.37
CA ASP A 212 12.11 17.17 6.76
C ASP A 212 13.14 16.48 7.65
N ILE A 213 13.27 15.16 7.50
CA ILE A 213 14.26 14.34 8.21
C ILE A 213 15.67 14.82 7.85
N THR A 214 15.99 14.90 6.55
CA THR A 214 17.31 15.36 6.09
C THR A 214 17.64 16.77 6.61
N ALA A 215 16.68 17.70 6.53
CA ALA A 215 16.85 19.06 7.03
C ALA A 215 17.03 19.10 8.56
N GLY A 216 16.17 18.42 9.32
CA GLY A 216 16.27 18.35 10.78
C GLY A 216 17.59 17.73 11.24
N GLN A 217 18.03 16.66 10.59
CA GLN A 217 19.31 16.00 10.89
C GLN A 217 20.51 16.88 10.55
N SER A 218 20.43 17.74 9.53
CA SER A 218 21.49 18.73 9.27
C SER A 218 21.64 19.76 10.40
N LEU A 219 20.55 20.07 11.11
CA LEU A 219 20.57 21.03 12.23
C LEU A 219 20.99 20.39 13.56
N TYR A 220 20.52 19.17 13.82
CA TYR A 220 20.60 18.54 15.15
C TYR A 220 21.32 17.18 15.18
N GLY A 221 21.67 16.62 14.04
CA GLY A 221 22.19 15.26 13.92
C GLY A 221 21.10 14.19 13.95
N ALA A 222 21.33 13.09 13.24
CA ALA A 222 20.45 11.92 13.22
C ALA A 222 20.41 11.22 14.58
N ASN A 223 19.22 10.83 15.04
CA ASN A 223 19.11 9.99 16.25
C ASN A 223 19.41 8.53 15.88
N ASP A 224 20.59 8.06 16.29
CA ASP A 224 21.19 6.75 16.02
C ASP A 224 20.72 5.64 16.98
N LYS A 225 19.82 5.95 17.92
CA LYS A 225 19.32 4.99 18.93
C LYS A 225 17.91 4.52 18.65
N THR A 226 17.25 5.11 17.67
CA THR A 226 15.87 4.79 17.34
C THR A 226 15.84 3.50 16.55
N ARG A 227 15.14 2.48 17.08
CA ARG A 227 14.85 1.20 16.42
C ARG A 227 16.13 0.59 15.83
N THR A 228 16.90 -0.11 16.66
CA THR A 228 18.18 -0.73 16.25
C THR A 228 18.10 -2.26 16.19
N GLY A 229 16.88 -2.79 16.22
CA GLY A 229 16.61 -4.21 16.08
C GLY A 229 15.36 -4.39 15.23
N ASP A 230 15.05 -5.64 14.89
CA ASP A 230 14.04 -6.00 13.90
C ASP A 230 12.67 -5.34 14.13
N THR A 231 12.31 -4.48 13.17
CA THR A 231 11.10 -3.67 13.23
C THR A 231 10.15 -3.97 12.06
N THR A 232 8.89 -4.28 12.39
CA THR A 232 7.79 -4.32 11.44
C THR A 232 7.02 -3.00 11.46
N TYR A 233 6.82 -2.43 10.27
CA TYR A 233 6.03 -1.23 10.01
C TYR A 233 4.76 -1.62 9.23
N GLY A 234 3.64 -0.92 9.49
CA GLY A 234 2.36 -1.22 8.84
C GLY A 234 1.48 -2.16 9.67
N PHE A 235 0.93 -3.20 9.04
CA PHE A 235 0.22 -4.25 9.76
C PHE A 235 1.20 -5.01 10.66
N ASN A 236 0.68 -5.61 11.73
CA ASN A 236 1.49 -6.36 12.71
C ASN A 236 2.66 -5.56 13.34
N SER A 237 2.62 -4.22 13.25
CA SER A 237 3.76 -3.39 13.62
C SER A 237 4.18 -3.57 15.09
N ASN A 238 5.50 -3.68 15.30
CA ASN A 238 6.15 -3.66 16.61
C ASN A 238 6.96 -2.35 16.83
N ALA A 239 6.84 -1.37 15.93
CA ALA A 239 7.61 -0.11 15.96
C ALA A 239 7.29 0.81 17.17
N ASP A 240 6.33 0.41 18.02
CA ASP A 240 5.86 1.14 19.21
C ASP A 240 5.44 2.59 18.90
N ARG A 241 4.82 2.82 17.73
CA ARG A 241 4.30 4.13 17.32
C ARG A 241 2.93 3.99 16.66
N ASP A 242 1.97 4.77 17.16
CA ASP A 242 0.60 4.79 16.63
C ASP A 242 0.58 5.13 15.13
N TYR A 243 1.48 6.01 14.66
CA TYR A 243 1.55 6.44 13.26
C TYR A 243 2.20 5.43 12.30
N TYR A 244 2.85 4.37 12.81
CA TYR A 244 3.39 3.29 11.99
C TYR A 244 2.51 2.03 12.01
N ARG A 245 1.48 1.99 12.84
CA ARG A 245 0.59 0.82 12.96
C ARG A 245 -0.65 0.96 12.08
N LEU A 246 -0.93 -0.08 11.32
CA LEU A 246 -2.19 -0.30 10.61
C LEU A 246 -2.96 -1.43 11.29
N ASN A 247 -4.26 -1.24 11.49
CA ASN A 247 -5.16 -2.19 12.15
C ASN A 247 -6.28 -2.66 11.22
N SER A 248 -6.58 -1.91 10.17
CA SER A 248 -7.67 -2.19 9.24
C SER A 248 -7.21 -2.03 7.78
N PRO A 249 -7.75 -2.82 6.83
CA PRO A 249 -7.61 -2.58 5.39
C PRO A 249 -8.04 -1.19 4.92
N ASP A 250 -8.85 -0.49 5.71
CA ASP A 250 -9.34 0.87 5.41
C ASP A 250 -8.48 1.97 6.05
N ASP A 251 -7.47 1.60 6.85
CA ASP A 251 -6.59 2.58 7.50
C ASP A 251 -5.75 3.30 6.45
N LEU A 252 -5.65 4.61 6.60
CA LEU A 252 -4.93 5.48 5.69
C LEU A 252 -3.58 5.88 6.28
N THR A 253 -2.49 5.59 5.56
CA THR A 253 -1.13 5.97 5.97
C THR A 253 -0.49 6.99 5.05
N ALA A 254 0.34 7.86 5.63
CA ALA A 254 1.21 8.83 4.96
C ALA A 254 2.45 9.06 5.84
N ILE A 255 3.54 8.31 5.58
CA ILE A 255 4.69 8.19 6.49
C ILE A 255 6.03 8.17 5.74
N CYS A 256 7.09 8.48 6.48
CA CYS A 256 8.47 8.18 6.14
C CYS A 256 9.09 7.32 7.25
N VAL A 257 9.72 6.21 6.87
CA VAL A 257 10.37 5.29 7.79
C VAL A 257 11.76 5.82 8.14
N TRP A 258 12.04 5.91 9.45
CA TRP A 258 13.37 6.12 10.00
C TRP A 258 13.72 4.93 10.88
N ASP A 259 14.84 4.28 10.61
CA ASP A 259 15.32 3.11 11.34
C ASP A 259 16.85 3.14 11.38
N ASN A 260 17.48 2.58 12.43
CA ASN A 260 18.94 2.52 12.56
C ASN A 260 19.48 1.08 12.64
N GLY A 261 18.68 0.10 12.23
CA GLY A 261 19.14 -1.24 11.91
C GLY A 261 18.32 -2.31 12.59
N GLY A 262 18.71 -3.55 12.32
CA GLY A 262 17.84 -4.70 12.51
C GLY A 262 17.61 -5.35 11.15
N ASN A 263 16.70 -6.31 11.12
CA ASN A 263 16.12 -6.84 9.89
C ASN A 263 14.64 -6.46 9.86
N ASP A 264 14.33 -5.41 9.09
CA ASP A 264 13.07 -4.69 9.17
C ASP A 264 12.10 -5.08 8.06
N THR A 265 10.81 -4.89 8.29
CA THR A 265 9.74 -5.32 7.38
C THR A 265 8.72 -4.20 7.16
N LEU A 266 8.43 -3.89 5.90
CA LEU A 266 7.18 -3.22 5.52
C LEU A 266 6.09 -4.27 5.34
N ASP A 267 5.15 -4.34 6.28
CA ASP A 267 4.01 -5.26 6.21
C ASP A 267 2.74 -4.49 5.80
N PHE A 268 2.35 -4.71 4.55
CA PHE A 268 1.14 -4.14 3.95
C PHE A 268 0.11 -5.22 3.61
N SER A 269 0.17 -6.36 4.30
CA SER A 269 -0.61 -7.56 3.96
C SER A 269 -2.12 -7.44 4.12
N GLY A 270 -2.59 -6.44 4.89
CA GLY A 270 -4.01 -6.22 5.10
C GLY A 270 -4.69 -5.43 3.97
N TYR A 271 -3.93 -4.88 3.02
CA TYR A 271 -4.51 -4.12 1.91
C TYR A 271 -4.98 -5.02 0.76
N ARG A 272 -5.88 -4.47 -0.06
CA ARG A 272 -6.55 -5.19 -1.17
C ARG A 272 -6.32 -4.56 -2.53
N GLN A 273 -5.90 -3.30 -2.52
CA GLN A 273 -5.62 -2.51 -3.70
C GLN A 273 -4.22 -2.83 -4.18
N ASP A 274 -4.01 -2.80 -5.50
CA ASP A 274 -2.70 -2.91 -6.11
C ASP A 274 -1.72 -1.89 -5.49
N GLN A 275 -0.56 -2.39 -5.08
CA GLN A 275 0.46 -1.63 -4.38
C GLN A 275 1.72 -1.54 -5.23
N LYS A 276 2.50 -0.48 -4.97
CA LYS A 276 3.90 -0.42 -5.37
C LYS A 276 4.73 -0.19 -4.12
N ILE A 277 5.50 -1.19 -3.72
CA ILE A 277 6.34 -1.15 -2.52
C ILE A 277 7.80 -1.12 -2.97
N ASP A 278 8.51 -0.06 -2.63
CA ASP A 278 9.91 0.15 -2.99
C ASP A 278 10.76 0.28 -1.72
N LEU A 279 11.67 -0.68 -1.52
CA LEU A 279 12.56 -0.77 -0.37
C LEU A 279 13.82 0.09 -0.50
N ASN A 280 14.01 0.79 -1.62
CA ASN A 280 15.14 1.71 -1.77
C ASN A 280 14.89 3.00 -0.98
N ALA A 281 15.92 3.43 -0.24
CA ALA A 281 15.89 4.72 0.43
C ALA A 281 15.60 5.86 -0.55
N GLU A 282 14.87 6.85 -0.08
CA GLU A 282 14.46 8.04 -0.82
C GLU A 282 13.52 7.78 -2.01
N GLN A 283 12.96 6.56 -2.14
CA GLN A 283 11.89 6.25 -3.09
C GLN A 283 10.50 6.36 -2.45
N LEU A 284 9.50 6.52 -3.31
CA LEU A 284 8.10 6.61 -2.95
C LEU A 284 7.37 5.31 -3.29
N SER A 285 6.60 4.83 -2.32
CA SER A 285 5.69 3.69 -2.44
C SER A 285 4.24 4.15 -2.53
N ASN A 286 3.41 3.35 -3.22
CA ASN A 286 1.97 3.49 -3.35
C ASN A 286 1.31 2.37 -2.55
N VAL A 287 0.68 2.71 -1.42
CA VAL A 287 0.23 1.71 -0.44
C VAL A 287 -1.22 2.00 -0.05
N GLY A 288 -2.06 0.97 0.04
CA GLY A 288 -3.46 1.10 0.46
C GLY A 288 -4.30 1.99 -0.45
N GLY A 289 -4.14 1.88 -1.76
CA GLY A 289 -4.87 2.67 -2.76
C GLY A 289 -4.44 4.14 -2.88
N ARG A 290 -3.33 4.53 -2.26
CA ARG A 290 -2.75 5.88 -2.32
C ARG A 290 -1.47 5.89 -3.15
N LYS A 291 -1.07 7.09 -3.59
CA LYS A 291 0.17 7.30 -4.36
C LYS A 291 1.19 8.12 -3.58
N GLY A 292 2.42 7.62 -3.52
CA GLY A 292 3.57 8.28 -2.89
C GLY A 292 3.40 8.55 -1.41
N ASN A 293 2.67 7.71 -0.69
CA ASN A 293 2.31 7.89 0.71
C ASN A 293 3.25 7.21 1.70
N VAL A 294 4.06 6.26 1.24
CA VAL A 294 5.09 5.63 2.08
C VAL A 294 6.45 5.92 1.47
N SER A 295 7.44 6.17 2.30
CA SER A 295 8.83 6.40 1.89
C SER A 295 9.80 5.90 2.95
N ILE A 296 11.06 5.69 2.55
CA ILE A 296 12.16 5.32 3.46
C ILE A 296 13.16 6.48 3.47
N ALA A 297 13.57 6.92 4.66
CA ALA A 297 14.48 8.04 4.80
C ALA A 297 15.88 7.72 4.27
N LYS A 298 16.64 8.76 3.92
CA LYS A 298 18.02 8.63 3.46
C LYS A 298 18.89 7.88 4.48
N GLY A 299 19.64 6.89 4.00
CA GLY A 299 20.58 6.12 4.84
C GLY A 299 19.93 5.03 5.68
N VAL A 300 18.62 4.83 5.55
CA VAL A 300 17.89 3.73 6.17
C VAL A 300 17.86 2.54 5.21
N VAL A 301 18.01 1.33 5.73
CA VAL A 301 17.82 0.08 5.00
C VAL A 301 16.61 -0.61 5.59
N VAL A 302 15.73 -1.11 4.74
CA VAL A 302 14.63 -2.01 5.13
C VAL A 302 14.76 -3.26 4.27
N GLU A 303 14.83 -4.42 4.90
CA GLU A 303 15.21 -5.66 4.25
C GLU A 303 14.01 -6.38 3.62
N ASN A 304 12.81 -6.24 4.19
CA ASN A 304 11.70 -7.12 3.86
C ASN A 304 10.42 -6.36 3.49
N ALA A 305 9.61 -6.95 2.61
CA ALA A 305 8.29 -6.44 2.24
C ALA A 305 7.27 -7.57 2.12
N ILE A 306 6.05 -7.29 2.57
CA ILE A 306 4.88 -8.14 2.43
C ILE A 306 3.78 -7.31 1.75
N GLY A 307 3.41 -7.69 0.53
CA GLY A 307 2.27 -7.14 -0.20
C GLY A 307 0.94 -7.72 0.29
N GLY A 308 -0.14 -7.31 -0.36
CA GLY A 308 -1.53 -7.53 0.03
C GLY A 308 -2.22 -8.60 -0.81
N SER A 309 -3.51 -8.39 -1.10
CA SER A 309 -4.30 -9.26 -1.97
C SER A 309 -4.58 -8.67 -3.36
N GLY A 310 -3.87 -7.59 -3.72
CA GLY A 310 -3.96 -6.90 -5.02
C GLY A 310 -2.86 -7.37 -5.95
N ASP A 311 -2.82 -6.87 -7.19
CA ASP A 311 -1.73 -7.18 -8.11
C ASP A 311 -0.56 -6.23 -7.82
N ASP A 312 0.37 -6.63 -6.95
CA ASP A 312 1.36 -5.76 -6.33
C ASP A 312 2.70 -5.76 -7.08
N GLU A 313 3.41 -4.63 -7.05
CA GLU A 313 4.81 -4.50 -7.49
C GLU A 313 5.71 -4.30 -6.28
N LEU A 314 6.58 -5.28 -5.98
CA LEU A 314 7.55 -5.20 -4.88
C LEU A 314 8.97 -5.08 -5.46
N ILE A 315 9.68 -4.04 -5.02
CA ILE A 315 11.03 -3.70 -5.47
C ILE A 315 11.96 -3.72 -4.25
N GLY A 316 12.87 -4.69 -4.22
CA GLY A 316 13.97 -4.77 -3.27
C GLY A 316 15.04 -3.70 -3.51
N ASN A 317 16.10 -3.76 -2.72
CA ASN A 317 17.19 -2.78 -2.73
C ASN A 317 18.53 -3.47 -3.04
N GLN A 318 19.63 -3.05 -2.41
CA GLN A 318 20.98 -3.58 -2.68
C GLN A 318 21.43 -4.63 -1.66
N VAL A 319 20.62 -4.86 -0.61
CA VAL A 319 20.88 -5.89 0.40
C VAL A 319 19.99 -7.10 0.14
N SER A 320 20.27 -8.22 0.81
CA SER A 320 19.43 -9.42 0.68
C SER A 320 18.03 -9.14 1.20
N ASN A 321 17.04 -9.22 0.31
CA ASN A 321 15.65 -8.95 0.64
C ASN A 321 14.83 -10.23 0.79
N ARG A 322 13.81 -10.19 1.65
CA ARG A 322 12.75 -11.20 1.70
C ARG A 322 11.44 -10.57 1.24
N LEU A 323 10.93 -11.03 0.10
CA LEU A 323 9.76 -10.47 -0.55
C LEU A 323 8.63 -11.49 -0.58
N THR A 324 7.46 -11.11 -0.07
CA THR A 324 6.22 -11.89 -0.15
C THR A 324 5.21 -11.04 -0.91
N GLY A 325 4.84 -11.43 -2.13
CA GLY A 325 3.84 -10.70 -2.93
C GLY A 325 2.49 -10.64 -2.21
N GLY A 326 2.08 -11.78 -1.67
CA GLY A 326 0.74 -11.94 -1.14
C GLY A 326 -0.10 -12.65 -2.20
N ALA A 327 -1.41 -12.41 -2.22
CA ALA A 327 -2.27 -12.95 -3.27
C ALA A 327 -2.44 -11.93 -4.38
N GLY A 328 -2.60 -12.38 -5.62
CA GLY A 328 -2.63 -11.47 -6.78
C GLY A 328 -1.73 -12.01 -7.88
N ALA A 329 -1.63 -11.29 -8.99
CA ALA A 329 -0.55 -11.49 -9.96
C ALA A 329 0.57 -10.48 -9.69
N ASP A 330 1.50 -10.85 -8.81
CA ASP A 330 2.50 -9.91 -8.32
C ASP A 330 3.74 -9.85 -9.21
N ARG A 331 4.43 -8.71 -9.18
CA ARG A 331 5.70 -8.47 -9.87
C ARG A 331 6.78 -8.22 -8.83
N LEU A 332 7.68 -9.18 -8.69
CA LEU A 332 8.72 -9.16 -7.65
C LEU A 332 10.09 -8.91 -8.29
N HIS A 333 10.75 -7.85 -7.84
CA HIS A 333 12.10 -7.47 -8.24
C HIS A 333 13.01 -7.53 -7.01
N GLY A 334 13.98 -8.45 -6.98
CA GLY A 334 14.89 -8.62 -5.85
C GLY A 334 15.88 -7.46 -5.73
N GLY A 335 16.40 -6.98 -6.86
CA GLY A 335 17.42 -5.95 -6.92
C GLY A 335 18.82 -6.54 -6.87
N GLY A 336 19.64 -6.08 -5.93
CA GLY A 336 20.96 -6.65 -5.67
C GLY A 336 20.97 -7.34 -4.31
N GLY A 337 21.78 -8.37 -4.14
CA GLY A 337 21.80 -9.16 -2.91
C GLY A 337 21.58 -10.63 -3.21
N ALA A 338 21.28 -11.41 -2.17
CA ALA A 338 20.83 -12.79 -2.30
C ALA A 338 19.40 -12.86 -1.77
N ASP A 339 18.44 -12.72 -2.68
CA ASP A 339 17.06 -12.45 -2.31
C ASP A 339 16.25 -13.73 -2.11
N THR A 340 15.20 -13.65 -1.31
CA THR A 340 14.28 -14.75 -1.10
C THR A 340 12.84 -14.36 -1.39
N PHE A 341 12.25 -14.98 -2.40
CA PHE A 341 10.84 -14.84 -2.78
C PHE A 341 10.02 -15.91 -2.06
N VAL A 342 9.00 -15.50 -1.31
CA VAL A 342 8.34 -16.37 -0.32
C VAL A 342 6.92 -16.69 -0.75
N TYR A 343 6.59 -17.99 -0.70
CA TYR A 343 5.24 -18.49 -0.98
C TYR A 343 4.76 -19.37 0.17
N THR A 344 3.58 -19.05 0.69
CA THR A 344 2.99 -19.71 1.87
C THR A 344 1.61 -20.32 1.60
N ARG A 345 0.92 -19.88 0.54
CA ARG A 345 -0.41 -20.36 0.13
C ARG A 345 -0.49 -20.55 -1.39
N VAL A 346 -1.48 -21.33 -1.85
CA VAL A 346 -1.75 -21.50 -3.30
C VAL A 346 -2.14 -20.16 -3.93
N SER A 347 -2.94 -19.37 -3.19
CA SER A 347 -3.40 -18.04 -3.59
C SER A 347 -2.29 -17.04 -3.83
N ASP A 348 -1.07 -17.35 -3.35
CA ASP A 348 0.05 -16.44 -3.51
C ASP A 348 0.57 -16.40 -4.95
N SER A 349 0.28 -17.42 -5.76
CA SER A 349 0.66 -17.45 -7.18
C SER A 349 -0.11 -18.55 -7.92
N PRO A 350 -1.45 -18.45 -8.02
CA PRO A 350 -2.28 -19.48 -8.62
C PRO A 350 -2.07 -19.52 -10.14
N MET A 351 -2.45 -20.63 -10.78
CA MET A 351 -2.20 -20.86 -12.21
C MET A 351 -2.78 -19.76 -13.13
N GLU A 352 -3.92 -19.19 -12.75
CA GLU A 352 -4.63 -18.15 -13.51
C GLU A 352 -4.05 -16.74 -13.34
N SER A 353 -3.32 -16.50 -12.26
CA SER A 353 -2.71 -15.21 -11.93
C SER A 353 -1.33 -15.43 -11.30
N PRO A 354 -0.37 -15.97 -12.07
CA PRO A 354 0.94 -16.30 -11.52
C PRO A 354 1.78 -15.05 -11.33
N ASP A 355 2.55 -15.04 -10.26
CA ASP A 355 3.59 -14.06 -10.00
C ASP A 355 4.71 -14.13 -11.03
N ILE A 356 5.37 -12.99 -11.20
CA ILE A 356 6.55 -12.84 -12.06
C ILE A 356 7.74 -12.37 -11.22
N LEU A 357 8.78 -13.20 -11.19
CA LEU A 357 10.11 -12.82 -10.73
C LEU A 357 10.86 -12.12 -11.87
N GLU A 358 11.08 -10.82 -11.73
CA GLU A 358 11.53 -9.94 -12.81
C GLU A 358 13.04 -10.03 -13.08
N ASP A 359 13.85 -10.30 -12.07
CA ASP A 359 15.31 -10.24 -12.14
C ASP A 359 16.02 -11.42 -11.46
N PHE A 360 15.29 -12.47 -11.08
CA PHE A 360 15.78 -13.67 -10.39
C PHE A 360 17.14 -14.17 -10.90
N VAL A 361 18.09 -14.40 -10.00
CA VAL A 361 19.45 -14.86 -10.28
C VAL A 361 19.67 -16.26 -9.68
N SER A 362 19.57 -17.28 -10.53
CA SER A 362 19.83 -18.68 -10.13
C SER A 362 21.22 -18.87 -9.49
N GLY A 363 21.26 -19.59 -8.38
CA GLY A 363 22.45 -19.82 -7.56
C GLY A 363 22.72 -18.73 -6.52
N VAL A 364 22.07 -17.57 -6.63
CA VAL A 364 22.15 -16.46 -5.67
C VAL A 364 20.83 -16.35 -4.92
N ASP A 365 19.74 -16.13 -5.66
CA ASP A 365 18.40 -15.97 -5.09
C ASP A 365 17.76 -17.32 -4.75
N LYS A 366 16.71 -17.24 -3.94
CA LYS A 366 15.94 -18.39 -3.45
C LYS A 366 14.44 -18.19 -3.63
N ILE A 367 13.75 -19.30 -3.89
CA ILE A 367 12.30 -19.39 -3.82
C ILE A 367 11.95 -20.26 -2.62
N ASP A 368 11.33 -19.66 -1.62
CA ASP A 368 10.96 -20.32 -0.39
C ASP A 368 9.53 -20.85 -0.44
N LEU A 369 9.43 -22.20 -0.51
CA LEU A 369 8.19 -22.95 -0.54
C LEU A 369 7.93 -23.67 0.79
N SER A 370 8.78 -23.49 1.80
CA SER A 370 8.73 -24.27 3.04
C SER A 370 7.38 -24.12 3.76
N GLY A 371 6.87 -22.89 3.89
CA GLY A 371 5.56 -22.59 4.46
C GLY A 371 4.43 -23.22 3.65
N LEU A 372 4.44 -23.07 2.33
CA LEU A 372 3.46 -23.65 1.42
C LEU A 372 3.39 -25.17 1.51
N LEU A 373 4.55 -25.84 1.46
CA LEU A 373 4.66 -27.29 1.52
C LEU A 373 4.17 -27.83 2.86
N LYS A 374 4.52 -27.18 3.97
CA LYS A 374 4.02 -27.50 5.30
C LYS A 374 2.50 -27.39 5.37
N ASN A 375 1.93 -26.29 4.88
CA ASN A 375 0.49 -26.07 4.85
C ASN A 375 -0.24 -27.10 3.98
N ALA A 376 0.36 -27.51 2.86
CA ALA A 376 -0.17 -28.54 1.98
C ALA A 376 0.07 -29.98 2.49
N GLY A 377 0.84 -30.17 3.56
CA GLY A 377 1.20 -31.51 4.05
C GLY A 377 2.08 -32.29 3.07
N ILE A 378 2.97 -31.61 2.36
CA ILE A 378 3.93 -32.18 1.42
C ILE A 378 5.31 -32.15 2.07
N ALA A 379 5.83 -33.31 2.48
CA ALA A 379 7.11 -33.37 3.19
C ALA A 379 8.31 -32.99 2.29
N LYS A 380 8.26 -33.38 1.02
CA LYS A 380 9.26 -33.01 0.01
C LYS A 380 8.65 -33.12 -1.38
N PRO A 381 8.74 -32.10 -2.25
CA PRO A 381 8.26 -32.20 -3.61
C PRO A 381 9.13 -33.17 -4.43
N LYS A 382 8.48 -33.94 -5.31
CA LYS A 382 9.12 -34.80 -6.29
C LYS A 382 9.30 -34.00 -7.58
N ILE A 383 10.55 -33.70 -7.92
CA ILE A 383 10.87 -33.03 -9.18
C ILE A 383 10.70 -34.04 -10.31
N THR A 384 9.67 -33.88 -11.14
CA THR A 384 9.29 -34.82 -12.21
C THR A 384 9.83 -34.40 -13.58
N SER A 385 10.09 -33.11 -13.77
CA SER A 385 10.63 -32.55 -15.00
C SER A 385 11.60 -31.40 -14.71
N VAL A 386 12.80 -31.50 -15.26
CA VAL A 386 13.82 -30.45 -15.24
C VAL A 386 14.15 -30.15 -16.69
N LEU A 387 13.78 -28.96 -17.17
CA LEU A 387 14.26 -28.33 -18.40
C LEU A 387 14.61 -29.31 -19.54
N THR A 388 13.59 -29.94 -20.12
CA THR A 388 13.69 -30.43 -21.51
C THR A 388 12.71 -29.61 -22.36
N ASP A 389 12.99 -29.42 -23.64
CA ASP A 389 12.24 -28.51 -24.54
C ASP A 389 10.75 -28.88 -24.79
N ARG A 390 10.21 -29.82 -24.00
CA ARG A 390 8.84 -30.30 -24.00
C ARG A 390 8.15 -29.77 -22.74
N ALA A 391 6.98 -29.15 -22.92
CA ALA A 391 6.10 -28.77 -21.83
C ALA A 391 5.95 -29.97 -20.88
N ALA A 392 6.20 -29.75 -19.59
CA ALA A 392 6.05 -30.79 -18.59
C ALA A 392 4.57 -31.18 -18.51
N GLU A 393 4.22 -32.37 -18.98
CA GLU A 393 2.94 -33.00 -18.64
C GLU A 393 3.09 -33.51 -17.21
N LEU A 394 2.48 -32.79 -16.25
CA LEU A 394 2.32 -33.27 -14.89
C LEU A 394 1.13 -34.23 -14.87
N ASP A 395 1.29 -35.38 -14.21
CA ASP A 395 0.22 -36.38 -14.07
C ASP A 395 -0.83 -35.91 -13.05
N GLY A 396 -0.59 -34.77 -12.38
CA GLY A 396 -1.50 -34.14 -11.43
C GLY A 396 -1.42 -34.73 -10.03
N HIS A 397 -0.36 -35.48 -9.71
CA HIS A 397 -0.21 -36.02 -8.36
C HIS A 397 0.29 -34.95 -7.40
N LYS A 398 -0.33 -34.87 -6.23
CA LYS A 398 0.11 -34.02 -5.12
C LYS A 398 1.61 -34.18 -4.84
N GLY A 399 2.30 -33.05 -4.77
CA GLY A 399 3.74 -32.96 -4.50
C GLY A 399 4.62 -33.09 -5.74
N GLU A 400 4.06 -33.23 -6.94
CA GLU A 400 4.84 -33.12 -8.18
C GLU A 400 5.25 -31.66 -8.43
N LEU A 401 6.52 -31.47 -8.79
CA LEU A 401 7.11 -30.18 -9.12
C LEU A 401 7.77 -30.26 -10.49
N ALA A 402 7.46 -29.30 -11.35
CA ALA A 402 8.09 -29.11 -12.65
C ALA A 402 8.85 -27.78 -12.69
N LEU A 403 10.03 -27.81 -13.34
CA LEU A 403 10.78 -26.64 -13.74
C LEU A 403 10.95 -26.67 -15.26
N ASP A 404 10.31 -25.74 -15.96
CA ASP A 404 10.33 -25.70 -17.43
C ASP A 404 10.46 -24.28 -18.00
N TYR A 405 10.30 -24.16 -19.32
CA TYR A 405 10.27 -22.89 -20.02
C TYR A 405 9.03 -22.81 -20.91
N ASP A 406 8.21 -21.80 -20.66
CA ASP A 406 7.04 -21.50 -21.47
C ASP A 406 7.43 -20.70 -22.70
N LYS A 407 7.27 -21.31 -23.88
CA LYS A 407 7.60 -20.66 -25.16
C LYS A 407 6.63 -19.54 -25.55
N ASN A 408 5.40 -19.56 -25.02
CA ASN A 408 4.38 -18.54 -25.28
C ASN A 408 4.66 -17.30 -24.46
N PHE A 409 4.89 -17.46 -23.15
CA PHE A 409 5.22 -16.34 -22.26
C PHE A 409 6.70 -15.92 -22.33
N LYS A 410 7.56 -16.76 -22.92
CA LYS A 410 9.02 -16.59 -22.97
C LYS A 410 9.63 -16.43 -21.57
N MET A 411 9.17 -17.26 -20.65
CA MET A 411 9.57 -17.25 -19.25
C MET A 411 9.84 -18.67 -18.75
N HIS A 412 10.74 -18.78 -17.79
CA HIS A 412 10.89 -19.99 -17.00
C HIS A 412 9.72 -20.13 -16.03
N ARG A 413 9.31 -21.36 -15.74
CA ARG A 413 8.21 -21.62 -14.81
C ARG A 413 8.60 -22.63 -13.76
N LEU A 414 8.10 -22.40 -12.56
CA LEU A 414 7.95 -23.40 -11.53
C LEU A 414 6.46 -23.73 -11.40
N ILE A 415 6.12 -25.01 -11.50
CA ILE A 415 4.76 -25.51 -11.31
C ILE A 415 4.78 -26.53 -10.19
N LEU A 416 3.98 -26.33 -9.13
CA LEU A 416 3.87 -27.23 -8.00
C LEU A 416 2.42 -27.64 -7.79
N VAL A 417 2.14 -28.94 -7.88
CA VAL A 417 0.81 -29.52 -7.64
C VAL A 417 0.64 -29.74 -6.14
N LEU A 418 -0.37 -29.11 -5.54
CA LEU A 418 -0.57 -29.05 -4.09
C LEU A 418 -1.67 -30.00 -3.61
N ASP A 419 -2.58 -30.41 -4.49
CA ASP A 419 -3.58 -31.44 -4.23
C ASP A 419 -3.91 -32.26 -5.49
N ASN A 420 -4.74 -33.29 -5.33
CA ASN A 420 -5.14 -34.18 -6.43
C ASN A 420 -6.38 -33.66 -7.20
N ILE A 421 -6.84 -32.44 -6.92
CA ILE A 421 -8.05 -31.85 -7.53
C ILE A 421 -7.74 -30.60 -8.38
N GLY A 422 -6.46 -30.22 -8.49
CA GLY A 422 -5.96 -29.23 -9.45
C GLY A 422 -5.35 -27.97 -8.84
N SER A 423 -5.26 -27.84 -7.50
CA SER A 423 -4.61 -26.69 -6.87
C SER A 423 -3.14 -26.68 -7.22
N THR A 424 -2.72 -25.65 -7.97
CA THR A 424 -1.38 -25.56 -8.55
C THR A 424 -0.83 -24.18 -8.30
N LEU A 425 0.36 -24.11 -7.70
CA LEU A 425 1.15 -22.89 -7.64
C LEU A 425 1.98 -22.80 -8.93
N VAL A 426 1.93 -21.65 -9.61
CA VAL A 426 2.74 -21.37 -10.79
C VAL A 426 3.51 -20.09 -10.57
N ILE A 427 4.84 -20.13 -10.60
CA ILE A 427 5.70 -18.95 -10.53
C ILE A 427 6.39 -18.78 -11.87
N LEU A 428 6.33 -17.58 -12.45
CA LEU A 428 7.05 -17.22 -13.66
C LEU A 428 8.35 -16.51 -13.29
N SER A 429 9.39 -16.73 -14.09
CA SER A 429 10.65 -16.00 -13.96
C SER A 429 11.22 -15.67 -15.32
N LYS A 430 11.76 -14.45 -15.46
CA LYS A 430 12.48 -14.04 -16.66
C LYS A 430 13.80 -14.78 -16.85
N ASN A 431 14.34 -15.38 -15.79
CA ASN A 431 15.61 -16.08 -15.76
C ASN A 431 15.43 -17.54 -15.32
N PRO A 432 16.39 -18.45 -15.63
CA PRO A 432 16.28 -19.85 -15.25
C PRO A 432 16.09 -20.07 -13.76
N ILE A 433 15.20 -21.00 -13.39
CA ILE A 433 15.08 -21.52 -12.02
C ILE A 433 15.67 -22.93 -12.02
N LYS A 434 16.53 -23.24 -11.04
CA LYS A 434 17.15 -24.57 -10.87
C LYS A 434 16.70 -25.21 -9.56
N PRO A 435 16.78 -26.55 -9.44
CA PRO A 435 16.44 -27.25 -8.20
C PRO A 435 17.17 -26.73 -6.95
N GLY A 436 18.42 -26.28 -7.09
CA GLY A 436 19.21 -25.72 -5.98
C GLY A 436 18.78 -24.32 -5.51
N ASP A 437 17.81 -23.72 -6.19
CA ASP A 437 17.26 -22.42 -5.84
C ASP A 437 16.03 -22.53 -4.92
N LEU A 438 15.49 -23.74 -4.75
CA LEU A 438 14.27 -23.97 -3.98
C LEU A 438 14.59 -24.28 -2.52
N VAL A 439 13.90 -23.58 -1.61
CA VAL A 439 13.93 -23.86 -0.18
C VAL A 439 12.66 -24.64 0.17
N THR A 440 12.80 -25.91 0.53
CA THR A 440 11.67 -26.84 0.73
C THR A 440 11.64 -27.51 2.12
N GLY A 441 12.61 -27.22 2.98
CA GLY A 441 12.70 -27.77 4.34
C GLY A 441 12.40 -26.72 5.41
N ASP A 442 12.32 -27.14 6.68
CA ASP A 442 12.13 -26.25 7.84
C ASP A 442 13.42 -25.44 8.07
N HIS A 443 13.59 -24.36 7.31
CA HIS A 443 14.65 -23.39 7.58
C HIS A 443 14.13 -22.40 8.62
N SER A 444 14.67 -22.53 9.82
CA SER A 444 14.49 -21.57 10.92
C SER A 444 15.26 -20.28 10.60
N GLN A 445 14.74 -19.47 9.68
CA GLN A 445 15.11 -18.06 9.62
C GLN A 445 13.86 -17.19 9.66
N LEU A 446 13.71 -16.64 10.88
CA LEU A 446 12.82 -15.60 11.38
C LEU A 446 11.31 -15.91 11.33
N PRO A 447 10.59 -15.72 12.45
CA PRO A 447 9.15 -15.89 12.48
C PRO A 447 8.52 -14.81 11.60
N ILE A 448 8.06 -15.20 10.42
CA ILE A 448 6.90 -14.55 9.82
C ILE A 448 5.77 -14.76 10.84
N THR A 449 5.33 -13.70 11.51
CA THR A 449 3.91 -13.62 11.82
C THR A 449 3.20 -13.89 10.50
N PRO A 450 2.33 -14.93 10.41
CA PRO A 450 1.62 -15.20 9.17
C PRO A 450 1.04 -13.88 8.67
N PRO A 451 1.14 -13.56 7.36
CA PRO A 451 0.39 -12.44 6.82
C PRO A 451 -1.04 -12.57 7.33
N MET A 452 -1.65 -11.45 7.69
CA MET A 452 -3.01 -11.43 8.25
C MET A 452 -3.86 -12.44 7.43
N PRO A 453 -4.65 -13.34 8.06
CA PRO A 453 -5.55 -14.19 7.28
C PRO A 453 -6.26 -13.32 6.26
N ASP A 454 -6.32 -13.77 5.00
CA ASP A 454 -6.79 -12.94 3.88
C ASP A 454 -7.91 -12.05 4.38
N PRO A 455 -7.77 -10.71 4.34
CA PRO A 455 -8.86 -9.87 4.75
C PRO A 455 -10.04 -10.37 3.93
N ALA A 456 -11.14 -10.76 4.59
CA ALA A 456 -12.20 -11.60 3.98
C ALA A 456 -12.38 -11.19 2.52
N PRO A 457 -12.26 -12.11 1.54
CA PRO A 457 -12.18 -11.77 0.13
C PRO A 457 -13.22 -10.69 -0.17
N PRO A 458 -12.93 -9.65 -0.97
CA PRO A 458 -13.97 -8.72 -1.38
C PRO A 458 -15.15 -9.59 -1.83
N ALA A 459 -16.32 -9.43 -1.18
CA ALA A 459 -17.40 -10.41 -1.30
C ALA A 459 -17.59 -10.74 -2.77
N TYR A 460 -17.11 -11.92 -3.19
CA TYR A 460 -17.30 -12.34 -4.56
C TYR A 460 -18.80 -12.45 -4.73
N LYS A 461 -19.33 -11.82 -5.77
CA LYS A 461 -20.77 -11.80 -5.96
C LYS A 461 -21.15 -13.15 -6.51
N THR A 462 -21.89 -13.91 -5.69
CA THR A 462 -22.64 -15.05 -6.20
C THR A 462 -23.99 -14.56 -6.71
N TYR A 463 -24.17 -14.60 -8.02
CA TYR A 463 -25.44 -14.36 -8.69
C TYR A 463 -26.25 -15.65 -8.65
N ASN A 464 -27.20 -15.71 -7.71
CA ASN A 464 -28.03 -16.90 -7.49
C ASN A 464 -29.26 -16.87 -8.38
N TYR A 465 -29.55 -18.00 -9.02
CA TYR A 465 -30.76 -18.20 -9.80
C TYR A 465 -31.46 -19.48 -9.32
N ASP A 466 -32.71 -19.33 -8.88
CA ASP A 466 -33.49 -20.39 -8.24
C ASP A 466 -34.58 -20.93 -9.18
N ALA A 467 -34.99 -20.16 -10.20
CA ALA A 467 -36.03 -20.51 -11.16
C ALA A 467 -35.80 -19.88 -12.55
N VAL A 468 -36.42 -20.47 -13.59
CA VAL A 468 -36.33 -19.97 -14.98
C VAL A 468 -36.84 -18.52 -15.08
N SER A 469 -37.82 -18.17 -14.26
CA SER A 469 -38.41 -16.83 -14.18
C SER A 469 -37.46 -15.74 -13.67
N ASP A 470 -36.34 -16.12 -13.06
CA ASP A 470 -35.37 -15.15 -12.50
C ASP A 470 -34.58 -14.46 -13.61
N SER A 471 -34.35 -15.15 -14.73
CA SER A 471 -33.69 -14.58 -15.91
C SER A 471 -34.22 -15.18 -17.22
N PRO A 472 -35.49 -14.94 -17.57
CA PRO A 472 -36.11 -15.49 -18.77
C PRO A 472 -35.51 -14.84 -20.02
N TYR A 473 -35.53 -15.55 -21.16
CA TYR A 473 -34.94 -15.06 -22.41
C TYR A 473 -35.33 -13.62 -22.78
N GLN A 474 -36.61 -13.27 -22.67
CA GLN A 474 -37.14 -11.95 -23.05
C GLN A 474 -36.74 -10.83 -22.09
N ASN A 475 -36.43 -11.15 -20.83
CA ASN A 475 -36.05 -10.18 -19.80
C ASN A 475 -34.86 -10.72 -18.98
N SER A 476 -33.79 -11.02 -19.69
CA SER A 476 -32.59 -11.62 -19.10
C SER A 476 -31.72 -10.60 -18.38
N ASP A 477 -31.15 -11.03 -17.27
CA ASP A 477 -30.17 -10.27 -16.52
C ASP A 477 -28.93 -9.92 -17.35
N LEU A 478 -28.33 -8.78 -17.01
CA LEU A 478 -27.08 -8.31 -17.57
C LEU A 478 -26.11 -7.97 -16.45
N LEU A 479 -25.09 -8.80 -16.31
CA LEU A 479 -24.00 -8.61 -15.37
C LEU A 479 -22.99 -7.61 -15.96
N THR A 480 -23.04 -6.37 -15.46
CA THR A 480 -22.19 -5.27 -15.94
C THR A 480 -20.88 -5.12 -15.17
N ASN A 481 -20.77 -5.74 -14.00
CA ASN A 481 -19.62 -5.71 -13.10
C ASN A 481 -19.14 -7.11 -12.69
N PHE A 482 -19.42 -8.13 -13.52
CA PHE A 482 -18.96 -9.49 -13.30
C PHE A 482 -17.44 -9.59 -13.44
N THR A 483 -16.77 -10.21 -12.49
CA THR A 483 -15.32 -10.41 -12.49
C THR A 483 -15.00 -11.88 -12.72
N THR A 484 -14.55 -12.23 -13.94
CA THR A 484 -14.14 -13.58 -14.32
C THR A 484 -13.16 -14.18 -13.31
N ALA A 485 -13.29 -15.48 -13.03
CA ALA A 485 -12.54 -16.25 -12.04
C ALA A 485 -12.80 -15.87 -10.56
N LYS A 486 -13.37 -14.69 -10.27
CA LYS A 486 -13.68 -14.24 -8.90
C LYS A 486 -15.17 -14.40 -8.56
N ASP A 487 -16.08 -13.80 -9.34
CA ASP A 487 -17.53 -13.89 -9.13
C ASP A 487 -18.09 -15.26 -9.56
N LYS A 488 -19.25 -15.66 -9.00
CA LYS A 488 -19.90 -16.94 -9.31
C LYS A 488 -21.33 -16.75 -9.81
N ILE A 489 -21.74 -17.59 -10.76
CA ILE A 489 -23.13 -17.73 -11.19
C ILE A 489 -23.60 -19.08 -10.69
N ASP A 490 -24.49 -19.10 -9.71
CA ASP A 490 -24.99 -20.33 -9.09
C ASP A 490 -26.35 -20.72 -9.65
N LEU A 491 -26.37 -21.84 -10.37
CA LEU A 491 -27.55 -22.44 -10.99
C LEU A 491 -27.99 -23.72 -10.25
N SER A 492 -27.41 -24.02 -9.09
CA SER A 492 -27.67 -25.25 -8.35
C SER A 492 -29.13 -25.35 -7.91
N ASN A 493 -29.70 -24.24 -7.43
CA ASN A 493 -31.11 -24.19 -7.03
C ASN A 493 -32.04 -24.25 -8.23
N LEU A 494 -31.73 -23.54 -9.32
CA LEU A 494 -32.44 -23.67 -10.60
C LEU A 494 -32.53 -25.15 -11.00
N SER A 495 -31.39 -25.84 -11.09
CA SER A 495 -31.30 -27.25 -11.44
C SER A 495 -32.11 -28.15 -10.51
N LYS A 496 -31.98 -27.93 -9.19
CA LYS A 496 -32.64 -28.73 -8.16
C LYS A 496 -34.16 -28.53 -8.15
N ASN A 497 -34.62 -27.28 -8.22
CA ASN A 497 -36.03 -26.92 -8.14
C ASN A 497 -36.78 -27.31 -9.40
N SER A 498 -36.14 -27.21 -10.57
CA SER A 498 -36.71 -27.67 -11.83
C SER A 498 -36.56 -29.18 -12.04
N GLN A 499 -35.79 -29.87 -11.20
CA GLN A 499 -35.42 -31.29 -11.36
C GLN A 499 -34.76 -31.58 -12.71
N VAL A 500 -33.95 -30.65 -13.22
CA VAL A 500 -33.24 -30.76 -14.51
C VAL A 500 -31.75 -30.76 -14.25
N THR A 501 -31.03 -31.75 -14.78
CA THR A 501 -29.55 -31.74 -14.78
C THR A 501 -29.05 -30.81 -15.88
N LEU A 502 -28.24 -29.83 -15.52
CA LEU A 502 -27.66 -28.88 -16.47
C LEU A 502 -26.35 -29.44 -17.02
N ASN A 503 -26.25 -29.58 -18.34
CA ASN A 503 -25.12 -30.20 -19.02
C ASN A 503 -24.53 -29.24 -20.05
N HIS A 504 -23.24 -28.92 -19.93
CA HIS A 504 -22.57 -28.07 -20.88
C HIS A 504 -22.46 -28.75 -22.25
N VAL A 505 -22.90 -28.05 -23.30
CA VAL A 505 -22.80 -28.48 -24.69
C VAL A 505 -22.38 -27.32 -25.58
N ASN A 506 -21.67 -27.62 -26.68
CA ASN A 506 -21.28 -26.59 -27.65
C ASN A 506 -22.46 -26.06 -28.49
N ARG A 507 -23.57 -26.81 -28.55
CA ARG A 507 -24.82 -26.44 -29.22
C ARG A 507 -25.97 -27.27 -28.63
N TYR A 508 -27.18 -26.71 -28.58
CA TYR A 508 -28.36 -27.45 -28.13
C TYR A 508 -28.59 -28.71 -28.97
N THR A 509 -28.64 -29.85 -28.29
CA THR A 509 -28.91 -31.18 -28.87
C THR A 509 -30.41 -31.46 -28.93
N GLY A 510 -31.19 -30.77 -28.08
CA GLY A 510 -32.63 -30.98 -27.87
C GLY A 510 -32.89 -31.85 -26.65
N ARG A 511 -31.93 -31.96 -25.74
CA ARG A 511 -32.13 -32.56 -24.41
C ARG A 511 -32.43 -31.45 -23.43
N ILE A 512 -33.37 -31.72 -22.53
CA ILE A 512 -33.70 -30.82 -21.42
C ILE A 512 -32.44 -30.66 -20.55
N GLY A 513 -32.08 -29.41 -20.26
CA GLY A 513 -30.89 -29.05 -19.48
C GLY A 513 -29.63 -28.80 -20.31
N ASP A 514 -29.69 -28.88 -21.64
CA ASP A 514 -28.58 -28.47 -22.49
C ASP A 514 -28.22 -27.00 -22.19
N THR A 515 -26.98 -26.78 -21.77
CA THR A 515 -26.46 -25.49 -21.31
C THR A 515 -25.32 -25.05 -22.22
N VAL A 516 -25.42 -23.87 -22.82
CA VAL A 516 -24.39 -23.31 -23.70
C VAL A 516 -23.70 -22.13 -23.00
N LEU A 517 -22.37 -22.13 -23.03
CA LEU A 517 -21.55 -20.99 -22.64
C LEU A 517 -20.92 -20.41 -23.92
N THR A 518 -21.29 -19.19 -24.31
CA THR A 518 -20.87 -18.63 -25.60
C THR A 518 -20.76 -17.11 -25.61
N VAL A 519 -20.16 -16.56 -26.66
CA VAL A 519 -20.04 -15.12 -26.91
C VAL A 519 -20.88 -14.75 -28.13
N ASN A 520 -21.64 -13.65 -28.05
CA ASN A 520 -22.28 -13.09 -29.23
C ASN A 520 -21.29 -12.14 -29.92
N PRO A 521 -20.79 -12.47 -31.13
CA PRO A 521 -19.79 -11.67 -31.81
C PRO A 521 -20.32 -10.30 -32.27
N ALA A 522 -21.63 -10.13 -32.43
CA ALA A 522 -22.22 -8.85 -32.86
C ALA A 522 -22.32 -7.83 -31.71
N THR A 523 -22.42 -8.29 -30.46
CA THR A 523 -22.58 -7.43 -29.27
C THR A 523 -21.39 -7.49 -28.31
N ASN A 524 -20.43 -8.38 -28.56
CA ASN A 524 -19.29 -8.70 -27.70
C ASN A 524 -19.66 -8.99 -26.25
N ARG A 525 -20.79 -9.70 -26.05
CA ARG A 525 -21.28 -10.11 -24.73
C ARG A 525 -21.14 -11.62 -24.55
N TYR A 526 -20.95 -12.05 -23.31
CA TYR A 526 -20.88 -13.45 -22.92
C TYR A 526 -22.23 -13.90 -22.38
N TYR A 527 -22.58 -15.17 -22.59
CA TYR A 527 -23.91 -15.68 -22.28
C TYR A 527 -23.84 -17.10 -21.73
N ILE A 528 -24.69 -17.36 -20.72
CA ILE A 528 -25.14 -18.69 -20.35
C ILE A 528 -26.58 -18.83 -20.83
N GLY A 529 -26.81 -19.75 -21.77
CA GLY A 529 -28.15 -20.09 -22.23
C GLY A 529 -28.50 -21.53 -21.84
N ILE A 530 -29.73 -21.75 -21.39
CA ILE A 530 -30.21 -23.08 -21.03
C ILE A 530 -31.51 -23.40 -21.76
N ASP A 531 -31.55 -24.56 -22.42
CA ASP A 531 -32.77 -25.16 -22.97
C ASP A 531 -33.46 -25.99 -21.88
N MET A 532 -34.52 -25.44 -21.29
CA MET A 532 -35.24 -26.04 -20.16
C MET A 532 -36.43 -26.88 -20.62
N THR A 533 -36.72 -26.91 -21.93
CA THR A 533 -37.91 -27.57 -22.50
C THR A 533 -37.56 -28.63 -23.55
N GLY A 534 -36.29 -28.73 -23.95
CA GLY A 534 -35.79 -29.67 -24.96
C GLY A 534 -36.16 -29.26 -26.39
N ASN A 535 -36.59 -28.02 -26.60
CA ASN A 535 -37.08 -27.52 -27.90
C ASN A 535 -35.96 -26.88 -28.76
N ARG A 536 -34.71 -26.94 -28.29
CA ARG A 536 -33.53 -26.30 -28.87
C ARG A 536 -33.58 -24.78 -28.87
N ARG A 537 -34.27 -24.19 -27.90
CA ARG A 537 -34.32 -22.74 -27.68
C ARG A 537 -33.88 -22.44 -26.25
N THR A 538 -33.34 -21.23 -26.09
CA THR A 538 -32.96 -20.73 -24.77
C THR A 538 -34.21 -20.31 -24.01
N ASP A 539 -34.48 -20.98 -22.89
CA ASP A 539 -35.59 -20.65 -21.98
C ASP A 539 -35.11 -19.77 -20.80
N PHE A 540 -33.87 -20.01 -20.33
CA PHE A 540 -33.19 -19.20 -19.32
C PHE A 540 -31.89 -18.61 -19.90
N LEU A 541 -31.62 -17.33 -19.64
CA LEU A 541 -30.48 -16.62 -20.22
C LEU A 541 -29.84 -15.66 -19.21
N VAL A 542 -28.54 -15.77 -18.97
CA VAL A 542 -27.75 -14.75 -18.25
C VAL A 542 -26.75 -14.14 -19.21
N ARG A 543 -26.57 -12.82 -19.15
CA ARG A 543 -25.66 -12.07 -20.03
C ARG A 543 -24.59 -11.39 -19.21
N SER A 544 -23.36 -11.29 -19.72
CA SER A 544 -22.28 -10.55 -19.08
C SER A 544 -21.53 -9.68 -20.09
N THR A 545 -21.06 -8.53 -19.60
CA THR A 545 -20.12 -7.65 -20.32
C THR A 545 -18.66 -8.10 -20.19
N LYS A 546 -18.40 -9.09 -19.33
CA LYS A 546 -17.08 -9.67 -19.05
C LYS A 546 -17.11 -11.17 -19.34
N PRO A 547 -15.96 -11.80 -19.62
CA PRO A 547 -15.89 -13.23 -19.86
C PRO A 547 -16.54 -14.05 -18.74
N ILE A 548 -17.26 -15.11 -19.12
CA ILE A 548 -17.73 -16.14 -18.20
C ILE A 548 -17.06 -17.43 -18.66
N THR A 549 -16.41 -18.11 -17.73
CA THR A 549 -15.73 -19.39 -17.94
C THR A 549 -16.47 -20.53 -17.23
N SER A 550 -16.09 -21.78 -17.49
CA SER A 550 -16.69 -22.92 -16.79
C SER A 550 -16.45 -22.88 -15.27
N GLN A 551 -15.33 -22.30 -14.82
CA GLN A 551 -14.99 -22.15 -13.40
C GLN A 551 -15.88 -21.13 -12.67
N ASP A 552 -16.58 -20.29 -13.43
CA ASP A 552 -17.45 -19.23 -12.91
C ASP A 552 -18.88 -19.72 -12.62
N VAL A 553 -19.24 -20.92 -13.09
CA VAL A 553 -20.62 -21.41 -13.08
C VAL A 553 -20.75 -22.64 -12.19
N ILE A 554 -21.64 -22.57 -11.20
CA ILE A 554 -21.95 -23.64 -10.26
C ILE A 554 -23.26 -24.31 -10.66
N GLY A 555 -23.35 -25.64 -10.52
CA GLY A 555 -24.57 -26.40 -10.81
C GLY A 555 -24.68 -26.90 -12.25
N VAL A 556 -23.62 -26.77 -13.06
CA VAL A 556 -23.55 -27.28 -14.44
C VAL A 556 -22.47 -28.34 -14.56
N GLN A 557 -22.77 -29.44 -15.26
CA GLN A 557 -21.81 -30.49 -15.58
C GLN A 557 -21.04 -30.12 -16.83
N PHE A 558 -19.74 -29.87 -16.69
CA PHE A 558 -18.81 -29.68 -17.81
C PHE A 558 -18.17 -31.03 -18.16
N GLN A 559 -18.14 -31.36 -19.46
CA GLN A 559 -17.53 -32.58 -19.99
C GLN A 559 -16.12 -32.34 -20.49
#